data_AF-A0AAU9JHZ9-F1
#
_entry.id   AF-A0AAU9JHZ9-F1
#
_cell.length_a   1.000
_cell.length_b   1.000
_cell.length_c   1.000
_cell.angle_alpha   90.00
_cell.angle_beta   90.00
_cell.angle_gamma   90.00
#
_symmetry.space_group_name_H-M   'P 1'
#
loop_
_entity.id
_entity.type
_entity.pdbx_description
1 polymer ?
#
loop_
_entity_poly.entity_id
_entity_poly.type
_entity_poly.pdbx_seq_one_letter_code
_entity_poly.pdbx_strand_id
1 'polypeptide(L)'
;MEEVEYLNFTSWWWEGQEKHIISLSFHTVEQVAFVSIDNNESQIIEKLANLQGKTVEKWDLFIGSEVDIFGKPTYLKQCDAATAEWNQRRGRQFIHIKNRLKEELEKYDTKPLPKKLLLSYDTNIIGGCNLRGIINQIIEIKEKLSFYRPKLALKIAPPDLFI
;
A
#
# COMPACT_ATOMS: atom_id res chain seq x y z
N MET A 1 14.58 8.02 10.40
CA MET A 1 13.16 7.80 10.75
C MET A 1 12.92 6.35 10.41
N GLU A 2 12.73 5.48 11.41
CA GLU A 2 12.82 4.03 11.23
C GLU A 2 11.81 3.53 10.20
N GLU A 3 12.33 2.92 9.14
CA GLU A 3 11.52 2.09 8.27
C GLU A 3 11.21 0.79 8.99
N VAL A 4 10.00 0.27 8.82
CA VAL A 4 9.69 -1.06 9.32
C VAL A 4 10.40 -2.07 8.42
N GLU A 5 11.17 -2.97 9.01
CA GLU A 5 11.92 -3.99 8.28
C GLU A 5 10.96 -5.03 7.67
N TYR A 6 9.91 -5.40 8.42
CA TYR A 6 8.91 -6.38 8.01
C TYR A 6 7.49 -5.84 8.11
N LEU A 7 6.66 -6.21 7.14
CA LEU A 7 5.20 -6.10 7.23
C LEU A 7 4.62 -7.50 7.47
N ASN A 8 3.93 -7.68 8.60
CA ASN A 8 3.40 -8.97 9.03
C ASN A 8 1.89 -9.02 8.89
N PHE A 9 1.42 -10.05 8.20
CA PHE A 9 0.01 -10.28 7.93
C PHE A 9 -0.38 -11.71 8.24
N THR A 10 -1.67 -11.88 8.49
CA THR A 10 -2.29 -13.20 8.69
C THR A 10 -3.54 -13.30 7.84
N SER A 11 -3.73 -14.47 7.25
CA SER A 11 -4.96 -14.87 6.58
C SER A 11 -5.35 -16.28 7.02
N TRP A 12 -6.50 -16.74 6.54
CA TRP A 12 -6.96 -18.10 6.79
C TRP A 12 -8.02 -18.52 5.78
N TRP A 13 -8.14 -19.83 5.54
CA TRP A 13 -9.28 -20.42 4.86
C TRP A 13 -9.83 -21.59 5.68
N TRP A 14 -11.01 -22.07 5.30
CA TRP A 14 -11.63 -23.25 5.91
C TRP A 14 -11.64 -24.37 4.88
N GLU A 15 -11.21 -25.55 5.30
CA GLU A 15 -11.31 -26.79 4.54
C GLU A 15 -12.15 -27.78 5.35
N GLY A 16 -13.43 -27.91 4.99
CA GLY A 16 -14.41 -28.60 5.84
C GLY A 16 -14.60 -27.89 7.18
N GLN A 17 -14.21 -28.55 8.27
CA GLN A 17 -14.26 -28.00 9.64
C GLN A 17 -12.89 -27.53 10.15
N GLU A 18 -11.84 -27.68 9.35
CA GLU A 18 -10.49 -27.29 9.71
C GLU A 18 -10.19 -25.88 9.21
N LYS A 19 -9.58 -25.05 10.07
CA LYS A 19 -9.15 -23.69 9.74
C LYS A 19 -7.65 -23.70 9.50
N HIS A 20 -7.25 -23.44 8.27
CA HIS A 20 -5.85 -23.27 7.91
C HIS A 20 -5.45 -21.80 8.00
N ILE A 21 -4.33 -21.51 8.66
CA ILE A 21 -3.81 -20.16 8.90
C ILE A 21 -2.59 -19.92 8.03
N ILE A 22 -2.55 -18.77 7.36
CA ILE A 22 -1.39 -18.30 6.62
C ILE A 22 -0.78 -17.14 7.39
N SER A 23 0.52 -17.23 7.68
CA SER A 23 1.32 -16.12 8.17
C SER A 23 2.24 -15.64 7.05
N LEU A 24 2.26 -14.34 6.79
CA LEU A 24 3.08 -13.70 5.77
C LEU A 24 3.91 -12.59 6.42
N SER A 25 5.23 -12.67 6.29
CA SER A 25 6.16 -11.63 6.70
C SER A 25 6.89 -11.12 5.46
N PHE A 26 6.69 -9.86 5.11
CA PHE A 26 7.27 -9.24 3.92
C PHE A 26 8.43 -8.33 4.30
N HIS A 27 9.64 -8.64 3.83
CA HIS A 27 10.81 -7.79 4.03
C HIS A 27 10.74 -6.57 3.11
N THR A 28 10.68 -5.36 3.69
CA THR A 28 10.39 -4.13 2.93
C THR A 28 11.53 -3.65 2.02
N VAL A 29 12.77 -3.91 2.41
CA VAL A 29 13.97 -3.59 1.62
C VAL A 29 14.27 -4.66 0.58
N GLU A 30 14.36 -5.93 0.99
CA GLU A 30 14.69 -7.03 0.09
C GLU A 30 13.54 -7.41 -0.86
N GLN A 31 12.31 -6.98 -0.55
CA GLN A 31 11.08 -7.29 -1.31
C GLN A 31 10.78 -8.79 -1.41
N VAL A 32 11.20 -9.55 -0.39
CA VAL A 32 10.99 -11.00 -0.26
C VAL A 32 9.91 -11.28 0.77
N ALA A 33 9.06 -12.28 0.51
CA ALA A 33 8.05 -12.74 1.47
C ALA A 33 8.42 -14.09 2.08
N PHE A 34 8.24 -14.22 3.38
CA PHE A 34 8.30 -15.47 4.13
C PHE A 34 6.87 -15.89 4.47
N VAL A 35 6.47 -17.07 4.02
CA VAL A 35 5.10 -17.57 4.19
C VAL A 35 5.12 -18.90 4.92
N SER A 36 4.36 -19.01 6.00
CA SER A 36 4.08 -20.27 6.68
C SER A 36 2.59 -20.56 6.69
N ILE A 37 2.26 -21.85 6.61
CA ILE A 37 0.89 -22.37 6.71
C ILE A 37 0.83 -23.25 7.94
N ASP A 38 -0.14 -23.02 8.82
CA ASP A 38 -0.36 -23.79 10.06
C ASP A 38 0.87 -23.92 10.95
N ASN A 39 1.71 -22.87 10.98
CA ASN A 39 2.98 -22.81 11.72
C ASN A 39 4.03 -23.84 11.29
N ASN A 40 3.92 -24.39 10.07
CA ASN A 40 5.00 -25.14 9.45
C ASN A 40 6.20 -24.24 9.09
N GLU A 41 7.30 -24.85 8.64
CA GLU A 41 8.48 -24.10 8.18
C GLU A 41 8.11 -23.07 7.10
N SER A 42 8.62 -21.85 7.27
CA SER A 42 8.38 -20.76 6.33
C SER A 42 9.07 -21.04 5.00
N GLN A 43 8.32 -20.87 3.92
CA GLN A 43 8.84 -20.90 2.56
C GLN A 43 9.08 -19.47 2.05
N ILE A 44 10.11 -19.31 1.24
CA ILE A 44 10.51 -18.02 0.68
C ILE A 44 9.84 -17.83 -0.69
N ILE A 45 9.22 -16.66 -0.87
CA ILE A 45 8.71 -16.18 -2.15
C ILE A 45 9.51 -14.92 -2.52
N GLU A 46 10.47 -15.06 -3.44
CA GLU A 46 11.37 -13.96 -3.86
C GLU A 46 10.63 -12.81 -4.56
N LYS A 47 9.52 -13.12 -5.24
CA LYS A 47 8.70 -12.16 -5.97
C LYS A 47 7.25 -12.40 -5.66
N LEU A 48 6.80 -11.86 -4.53
CA LEU A 48 5.38 -11.87 -4.20
C LEU A 48 4.64 -11.13 -5.31
N ALA A 49 3.55 -11.71 -5.80
CA ALA A 49 2.74 -11.14 -6.85
C ALA A 49 1.27 -11.12 -6.43
N ASN A 50 0.45 -10.37 -7.17
CA ASN A 50 -0.99 -10.55 -7.14
C ASN A 50 -1.41 -11.64 -8.15
N LEU A 51 -2.69 -11.99 -8.17
CA LEU A 51 -3.24 -12.96 -9.13
C LEU A 51 -3.01 -12.60 -10.61
N GLN A 52 -2.76 -11.33 -10.92
CA GLN A 52 -2.52 -10.87 -12.30
C GLN A 52 -1.06 -11.06 -12.71
N GLY A 53 -0.23 -11.65 -11.84
CA GLY A 53 1.21 -11.83 -12.05
C GLY A 53 2.02 -10.55 -11.87
N LYS A 54 1.42 -9.47 -11.35
CA LYS A 54 2.14 -8.23 -11.06
C LYS A 54 2.83 -8.35 -9.70
N THR A 55 4.13 -8.13 -9.67
CA THR A 55 4.91 -8.03 -8.43
C THR A 55 4.30 -6.99 -7.50
N VAL A 56 4.08 -7.37 -6.25
CA VAL A 56 3.61 -6.48 -5.19
C VAL A 56 4.80 -5.91 -4.44
N GLU A 57 4.69 -4.65 -4.05
CA GLU A 57 5.67 -3.98 -3.19
C GLU A 57 5.05 -3.67 -1.82
N LYS A 58 5.86 -3.16 -0.89
CA LYS A 58 5.41 -2.69 0.44
C LYS A 58 4.18 -1.75 0.41
N TRP A 59 3.99 -1.00 -0.69
CA TRP A 59 2.87 -0.07 -0.87
C TRP A 59 1.55 -0.72 -1.29
N ASP A 60 1.59 -1.95 -1.78
CA ASP A 60 0.43 -2.72 -2.25
C ASP A 60 -0.14 -3.63 -1.13
N LEU A 61 0.58 -3.76 -0.02
CA LEU A 61 0.22 -4.62 1.11
C LEU A 61 -0.57 -3.86 2.17
N PHE A 62 -1.82 -4.28 2.39
CA PHE A 62 -2.72 -3.74 3.41
C PHE A 62 -3.83 -4.77 3.71
N ILE A 63 -4.53 -4.62 4.83
CA ILE A 63 -5.68 -5.49 5.14
C ILE A 63 -6.75 -5.34 4.06
N GLY A 64 -7.11 -6.46 3.43
CA GLY A 64 -8.04 -6.55 2.31
C GLY A 64 -7.36 -6.59 0.94
N SER A 65 -6.03 -6.42 0.85
CA SER A 65 -5.31 -6.62 -0.40
C SER A 65 -5.19 -8.11 -0.75
N GLU A 66 -5.12 -8.40 -2.04
CA GLU A 66 -5.02 -9.75 -2.59
C GLU A 66 -3.60 -10.03 -3.06
N VAL A 67 -3.05 -11.15 -2.61
CA VAL A 67 -1.74 -11.67 -3.01
C VAL A 67 -1.86 -13.12 -3.46
N ASP A 68 -1.00 -13.52 -4.37
CA ASP A 68 -0.87 -14.90 -4.81
C ASP A 68 0.14 -15.62 -3.90
N ILE A 69 -0.34 -16.65 -3.20
CA ILE A 69 0.48 -17.53 -2.38
C ILE A 69 0.36 -18.94 -2.96
N PHE A 70 1.44 -19.42 -3.57
CA PHE A 70 1.53 -20.73 -4.22
C PHE A 70 0.42 -21.03 -5.23
N GLY A 71 0.02 -20.03 -6.03
CA GLY A 71 -1.01 -20.14 -7.05
C GLY A 71 -2.44 -20.01 -6.49
N LYS A 72 -2.59 -19.63 -5.22
CA LYS A 72 -3.89 -19.45 -4.55
C LYS A 72 -4.11 -17.97 -4.20
N PRO A 73 -5.28 -17.41 -4.53
CA PRO A 73 -5.65 -16.07 -4.08
C PRO A 73 -5.80 -16.02 -2.58
N THR A 74 -5.03 -15.14 -1.95
CA THR A 74 -5.05 -14.92 -0.51
C THR A 74 -5.30 -13.46 -0.21
N TYR A 75 -6.43 -13.18 0.45
CA TYR A 75 -6.72 -11.85 1.00
C TYR A 75 -6.07 -11.69 2.36
N LEU A 76 -5.33 -10.62 2.60
CA LEU A 76 -4.74 -10.32 3.90
C LEU A 76 -5.84 -9.89 4.88
N LYS A 77 -6.04 -10.63 5.98
CA LYS A 77 -7.21 -10.42 6.87
C LYS A 77 -6.86 -9.68 8.15
N GLN A 78 -5.64 -9.89 8.65
CA GLN A 78 -5.12 -9.30 9.88
C GLN A 78 -3.66 -8.88 9.65
N CYS A 79 -3.18 -7.94 10.47
CA CYS A 79 -1.78 -7.56 10.55
C CYS A 79 -1.39 -7.34 12.00
N ASP A 80 -0.09 -7.32 12.29
CA ASP A 80 0.39 -6.95 13.61
C ASP A 80 0.27 -5.42 13.87
N ALA A 81 0.51 -5.03 15.12
CA ALA A 81 0.39 -3.63 15.54
C ALA A 81 1.41 -2.72 14.84
N ALA A 82 2.64 -3.20 14.63
CA ALA A 82 3.70 -2.43 13.97
C ALA A 82 3.35 -2.14 12.50
N THR A 83 2.87 -3.15 11.76
CA THR A 83 2.40 -3.03 10.38
C THR A 83 1.21 -2.08 10.27
N ALA A 84 0.25 -2.21 11.19
CA ALA A 84 -0.90 -1.33 11.26
C ALA A 84 -0.50 0.14 11.47
N GLU A 85 0.37 0.41 12.45
CA GLU A 85 0.85 1.75 12.75
C GLU A 85 1.62 2.33 11.57
N TRP A 86 2.53 1.56 10.97
CA TRP A 86 3.29 1.98 9.79
C TRP A 86 2.35 2.35 8.64
N ASN A 87 1.39 1.48 8.32
CA ASN A 87 0.44 1.68 7.22
C ASN A 87 -0.39 2.96 7.44
N GLN A 88 -0.95 3.14 8.64
CA GLN A 88 -1.74 4.33 8.98
C GLN A 88 -0.92 5.62 8.96
N ARG A 89 0.30 5.57 9.53
CA ARG A 89 1.20 6.73 9.55
C ARG A 89 1.58 7.17 8.15
N ARG A 90 1.97 6.23 7.28
CA ARG A 90 2.26 6.51 5.86
C ARG A 90 1.02 7.01 5.13
N GLY A 91 -0.14 6.42 5.38
CA GLY A 91 -1.42 6.86 4.83
C GLY A 91 -1.71 8.33 5.14
N ARG A 92 -1.61 8.73 6.42
CA ARG A 92 -1.79 10.14 6.85
C ARG A 92 -0.80 11.08 6.17
N GLN A 93 0.48 10.69 6.08
CA GLN A 93 1.50 11.48 5.41
C GLN A 93 1.16 11.69 3.93
N PHE A 94 0.82 10.62 3.20
CA PHE A 94 0.47 10.71 1.79
C PHE A 94 -0.83 11.49 1.54
N ILE A 95 -1.85 11.32 2.38
CA ILE A 95 -3.08 12.12 2.30
C ILE A 95 -2.79 13.60 2.50
N HIS A 96 -1.94 13.96 3.46
CA HIS A 96 -1.55 15.36 3.67
C HIS A 96 -0.86 15.95 2.43
N ILE A 97 0.08 15.21 1.83
CA ILE A 97 0.78 15.62 0.60
C ILE A 97 -0.20 15.76 -0.56
N LYS A 98 -1.10 14.79 -0.73
CA LYS A 98 -2.16 14.81 -1.77
C LYS A 98 -3.04 16.05 -1.65
N ASN A 99 -3.52 16.34 -0.44
CA ASN A 99 -4.40 17.48 -0.19
C ASN A 99 -3.68 18.80 -0.44
N ARG A 100 -2.42 18.92 0.01
CA ARG A 100 -1.60 20.11 -0.26
C ARG A 100 -1.36 20.33 -1.76
N LEU A 101 -1.09 19.27 -2.53
CA LEU A 101 -0.98 19.38 -3.99
C LEU A 101 -2.30 19.82 -4.63
N LYS A 102 -3.42 19.28 -4.16
CA LYS A 102 -4.76 19.64 -4.64
C LYS A 102 -5.08 21.11 -4.38
N GLU A 103 -4.87 21.59 -3.15
CA GLU A 103 -5.08 22.99 -2.76
C GLU A 103 -4.23 23.96 -3.61
N GLU A 104 -2.98 23.58 -3.93
CA GLU A 104 -2.15 24.40 -4.82
C GLU A 104 -2.61 24.35 -6.29
N LEU A 105 -3.10 23.21 -6.76
CA LEU A 105 -3.59 23.05 -8.13
C LEU A 105 -4.89 23.84 -8.38
N GLU A 106 -5.78 23.88 -7.39
CA GLU A 106 -7.05 24.62 -7.46
C GLU A 106 -6.87 26.14 -7.68
N LYS A 107 -5.67 26.67 -7.42
CA LYS A 107 -5.32 28.08 -7.72
C LYS A 107 -5.12 28.37 -9.21
N TYR A 108 -4.91 27.33 -10.03
CA TYR A 108 -4.58 27.46 -11.46
C TYR A 108 -5.60 26.77 -12.36
N ASP A 109 -6.19 25.67 -11.92
CA ASP A 109 -7.21 24.94 -12.66
C ASP A 109 -8.50 24.85 -11.84
N THR A 110 -9.55 25.50 -12.34
CA THR A 110 -10.89 25.48 -11.74
C THR A 110 -11.71 24.26 -12.17
N LYS A 111 -11.18 23.45 -13.10
CA LYS A 111 -11.85 22.23 -13.52
C LYS A 111 -11.88 21.24 -12.36
N PRO A 112 -13.02 20.58 -12.11
CA PRO A 112 -13.10 19.57 -11.07
C PRO A 112 -12.14 18.42 -11.40
N LEU A 113 -11.42 17.95 -10.38
CA LEU A 113 -10.56 16.78 -10.53
C LEU A 113 -11.40 15.54 -10.91
N PRO A 114 -10.84 14.64 -11.75
CA PRO A 114 -11.47 13.35 -12.03
C PRO A 114 -11.85 12.62 -10.74
N LYS A 115 -13.04 11.97 -10.73
CA LYS A 115 -13.55 11.24 -9.55
C LYS A 115 -12.54 10.26 -8.95
N LYS A 116 -11.72 9.59 -9.78
CA LYS A 116 -10.65 8.68 -9.34
C LYS A 116 -9.62 9.33 -8.41
N LEU A 117 -9.38 10.63 -8.56
CA LEU A 117 -8.45 11.40 -7.71
C LEU A 117 -9.08 11.86 -6.40
N LEU A 118 -10.41 11.73 -6.29
CA LEU A 118 -11.19 12.09 -5.11
C LEU A 118 -11.56 10.86 -4.27
N LEU A 119 -11.24 9.64 -4.72
CA LEU A 119 -11.50 8.42 -3.96
C LEU A 119 -10.73 8.41 -2.64
N SER A 120 -11.41 7.97 -1.58
CA SER A 120 -10.79 7.61 -0.30
C SER A 120 -10.12 6.26 -0.42
N TYR A 121 -8.87 6.21 0.00
CA TYR A 121 -8.10 4.98 0.18
C TYR A 121 -7.70 4.77 1.65
N ASP A 122 -8.08 5.70 2.53
CA ASP A 122 -8.20 5.48 3.96
C ASP A 122 -9.49 4.72 4.24
N THR A 123 -9.36 3.63 4.99
CA THR A 123 -10.50 2.86 5.46
C THR A 123 -10.56 2.94 6.98
N ASN A 124 -11.73 2.64 7.56
CA ASN A 124 -11.87 2.50 9.00
C ASN A 124 -11.19 1.23 9.54
N ILE A 125 -10.63 0.39 8.66
CA ILE A 125 -9.94 -0.84 9.00
C ILE A 125 -8.49 -0.49 9.37
N ILE A 126 -8.07 -0.93 10.55
CA ILE A 126 -6.69 -0.77 11.02
C ILE A 126 -5.76 -1.51 10.06
N GLY A 127 -4.70 -0.87 9.55
CA GLY A 127 -3.81 -1.47 8.54
C GLY A 127 -4.43 -1.66 7.16
N GLY A 128 -5.65 -1.15 6.91
CA GLY A 128 -6.37 -1.28 5.65
C GLY A 128 -6.24 -0.09 4.69
N CYS A 129 -5.21 0.77 4.86
CA CYS A 129 -5.01 1.91 3.97
C CYS A 129 -4.28 1.49 2.69
N ASN A 130 -4.90 1.73 1.54
CA ASN A 130 -4.30 1.42 0.24
C ASN A 130 -3.30 2.52 -0.16
N LEU A 131 -2.05 2.35 0.24
CA LEU A 131 -0.98 3.32 0.01
C LEU A 131 -0.71 3.50 -1.48
N ARG A 132 -0.65 2.42 -2.27
CA ARG A 132 -0.47 2.51 -3.74
C ARG A 132 -1.52 3.39 -4.40
N GLY A 133 -2.79 3.25 -4.00
CA GLY A 133 -3.88 4.08 -4.52
C GLY A 133 -3.64 5.57 -4.29
N ILE A 134 -3.20 5.94 -3.08
CA ILE A 134 -2.87 7.33 -2.72
C ILE A 134 -1.64 7.82 -3.48
N ILE A 135 -0.60 7.00 -3.60
CA ILE A 135 0.62 7.31 -4.36
C ILE A 135 0.28 7.63 -5.81
N ASN A 136 -0.55 6.81 -6.45
CA ASN A 136 -1.00 7.04 -7.83
C ASN A 136 -1.77 8.37 -7.96
N GLN A 137 -2.61 8.72 -6.98
CA GLN A 137 -3.27 10.02 -6.94
C GLN A 137 -2.28 11.18 -6.81
N ILE A 138 -1.28 11.05 -5.93
CA ILE A 138 -0.23 12.08 -5.75
C ILE A 138 0.54 12.29 -7.04
N ILE A 139 0.95 11.22 -7.72
CA ILE A 139 1.70 11.30 -8.99
C ILE A 139 0.88 12.06 -10.04
N GLU A 140 -0.39 11.70 -10.24
CA GLU A 140 -1.24 12.34 -11.26
C GLU A 140 -1.54 13.81 -10.93
N ILE A 141 -1.77 14.16 -9.66
CA ILE A 141 -1.99 15.55 -9.25
C ILE A 141 -0.68 16.36 -9.37
N LYS A 142 0.46 15.76 -8.99
CA LYS A 142 1.80 16.37 -9.13
C LYS A 142 2.10 16.67 -10.59
N GLU A 143 1.83 15.74 -11.50
CA GLU A 143 2.00 15.94 -12.94
C GLU A 143 1.16 17.12 -13.43
N LYS A 144 -0.13 17.15 -13.07
CA LYS A 144 -1.03 18.28 -13.38
C LYS A 144 -0.49 19.62 -12.85
N LEU A 145 -0.08 19.68 -11.58
CA LEU A 145 0.48 20.91 -10.99
C LEU A 145 1.82 21.31 -11.64
N SER A 146 2.60 20.32 -12.10
CA SER A 146 3.90 20.59 -12.73
C SER A 146 3.80 21.34 -14.04
N PHE A 147 2.66 21.25 -14.76
CA PHE A 147 2.41 22.08 -15.94
C PHE A 147 2.31 23.58 -15.61
N TYR A 148 1.84 23.94 -14.41
CA TYR A 148 1.68 25.32 -13.98
C TYR A 148 2.85 25.83 -13.13
N ARG A 149 3.31 25.00 -12.18
CA ARG A 149 4.34 25.32 -11.17
C ARG A 149 5.25 24.12 -10.89
N PRO A 150 6.17 23.78 -11.80
CA PRO A 150 7.02 22.58 -11.67
C PRO A 150 7.89 22.60 -10.40
N LYS A 151 8.48 23.76 -10.06
CA LYS A 151 9.30 23.91 -8.85
C LYS A 151 8.52 23.67 -7.56
N LEU A 152 7.25 24.07 -7.52
CA LEU A 152 6.39 23.89 -6.33
C LEU A 152 5.93 22.44 -6.21
N ALA A 153 5.54 21.82 -7.33
CA ALA A 153 5.16 20.41 -7.37
C ALA A 153 6.30 19.51 -6.88
N LEU A 154 7.54 19.77 -7.32
CA LEU A 154 8.74 19.07 -6.84
C LEU A 154 9.03 19.32 -5.36
N LYS A 155 8.79 20.53 -4.86
CA LYS A 155 8.97 20.85 -3.43
C LYS A 155 7.97 20.11 -2.53
N ILE A 156 6.73 19.94 -2.99
CA ILE A 156 5.67 19.30 -2.20
C ILE A 156 5.79 17.77 -2.25
N ALA A 157 6.05 17.21 -3.43
CA ALA A 157 6.19 15.78 -3.65
C ALA A 157 7.50 15.49 -4.40
N PRO A 158 8.62 15.37 -3.66
CA PRO A 158 9.93 15.14 -4.27
C PRO A 158 10.03 13.71 -4.87
N PRO A 159 10.99 13.45 -5.77
CA PRO A 159 11.10 12.17 -6.48
C PRO A 159 11.34 10.95 -5.57
N ASP A 160 12.01 11.18 -4.45
CA ASP A 160 12.39 10.19 -3.43
C ASP A 160 11.28 9.87 -2.43
N LEU A 161 10.10 10.49 -2.56
CA LEU A 161 9.01 10.36 -1.60
C LEU A 161 8.50 8.91 -1.43
N PHE A 162 8.67 8.07 -2.45
CA PHE A 162 8.12 6.71 -2.50
C PHE A 162 9.19 5.61 -2.59
N ILE A 163 10.47 5.99 -2.47
CA ILE A 163 11.59 5.04 -2.39
C ILE A 163 11.51 4.31 -1.04
#